data_AF-A0A0C1NCP8-F1
#
_entry.id   AF-A0A0C1NCP8-F1
#
_cell.length_a   1.000
_cell.length_b   1.000
_cell.length_c   1.000
_cell.angle_alpha   90.00
_cell.angle_beta   90.00
_cell.angle_gamma   90.00
#
_symmetry.space_group_name_H-M   'P 1'
#
loop_
_entity.id
_entity.type
_entity.pdbx_description
1 polymer ?
#
loop_
_entity_poly.entity_id
_entity_poly.type
_entity_poly.pdbx_seq_one_letter_code
_entity_poly.pdbx_strand_id
1 'polypeptide(L)'
;MVQVTPAFKLNEQIQATVAKYSHNVPGAIAYLKEAIRTWTRVDSPEAVFVKACKKGSKPENWGKPKTSYPQPNEEQLAQLSIARSQRTILDYYQHDGLWMVETGKAVLAWWEVLELLE
;
A
#
# COMPACT_ATOMS: atom_id res chain seq x y z
N MET A 1 2.52 24.79 8.15
CA MET A 1 2.66 23.70 7.16
C MET A 1 1.26 23.16 6.92
N VAL A 2 0.69 23.37 5.73
CA VAL A 2 -0.65 22.85 5.41
C VAL A 2 -0.50 21.36 5.19
N GLN A 3 -1.05 20.54 6.09
CA GLN A 3 -1.17 19.10 5.85
C GLN A 3 -2.04 18.91 4.61
N VAL A 4 -1.40 18.58 3.50
CA VAL A 4 -2.10 18.14 2.29
C VAL A 4 -2.81 16.85 2.67
N THR A 5 -4.11 16.95 2.93
CA THR A 5 -4.94 15.77 3.11
C THR A 5 -5.00 15.11 1.73
N PRO A 6 -4.56 13.85 1.55
CA PRO A 6 -4.71 13.18 0.27
C PRO A 6 -6.20 13.22 -0.09
N ALA A 7 -6.52 13.92 -1.18
CA ALA A 7 -7.90 14.09 -1.61
C ALA A 7 -8.47 12.71 -1.93
N PHE A 8 -9.40 12.24 -1.10
CA PHE A 8 -10.10 10.97 -1.26
C PHE A 8 -10.78 10.98 -2.64
N LYS A 9 -10.17 10.33 -3.64
CA LYS A 9 -10.70 10.34 -5.01
C LYS A 9 -11.78 9.27 -5.09
N LEU A 10 -13.02 9.71 -5.28
CA LEU A 10 -14.17 8.84 -5.45
C LEU A 10 -14.10 8.13 -6.81
N ASN A 11 -13.35 7.03 -6.89
CA ASN A 11 -13.23 6.23 -8.11
C ASN A 11 -14.47 5.32 -8.32
N GLU A 12 -14.63 4.78 -9.53
CA GLU A 12 -15.77 3.92 -9.90
C GLU A 12 -15.89 2.68 -8.99
N GLN A 13 -14.77 2.17 -8.48
CA GLN A 13 -14.74 1.04 -7.56
C GLN A 13 -15.34 1.37 -6.18
N ILE A 14 -15.10 2.57 -5.66
CA ILE A 14 -15.72 3.06 -4.42
C ILE A 14 -17.22 3.23 -4.64
N GLN A 15 -17.63 3.83 -5.77
CA GLN A 15 -19.05 4.04 -6.07
C GLN A 15 -19.81 2.70 -6.17
N ALA A 16 -19.26 1.72 -6.88
CA ALA A 16 -19.84 0.38 -6.97
C ALA A 16 -19.90 -0.32 -5.60
N THR A 17 -18.89 -0.11 -4.74
CA THR A 17 -18.85 -0.70 -3.40
C THR A 17 -19.88 -0.05 -2.46
N VAL A 18 -20.02 1.28 -2.51
CA VAL A 18 -21.02 2.02 -1.74
C VAL A 18 -22.43 1.61 -2.14
N ALA A 19 -22.70 1.47 -3.44
CA ALA A 19 -23.99 1.02 -3.94
C ALA A 19 -24.33 -0.40 -3.46
N LYS A 20 -23.35 -1.31 -3.45
CA LYS A 20 -23.54 -2.72 -3.07
C LYS A 20 -23.61 -2.96 -1.56
N TYR A 21 -22.90 -2.16 -0.77
CA TYR A 21 -22.75 -2.35 0.68
C TYR A 21 -23.17 -1.11 1.48
N SER A 22 -24.23 -0.42 1.03
CA SER A 22 -24.71 0.85 1.59
C SER A 22 -24.96 0.81 3.10
N HIS A 23 -25.42 -0.33 3.63
CA HIS A 23 -25.65 -0.55 5.07
C HIS A 23 -24.36 -0.51 5.92
N ASN A 24 -23.20 -0.84 5.34
CA ASN A 24 -21.90 -0.84 6.02
C ASN A 24 -21.14 0.49 5.87
N VAL A 25 -21.60 1.37 4.98
CA VAL A 25 -20.95 2.65 4.68
C VAL A 25 -20.79 3.54 5.92
N PRO A 26 -21.80 3.71 6.80
CA PRO A 26 -21.65 4.54 8.01
C PRO A 26 -20.51 4.06 8.92
N GLY A 27 -20.40 2.73 9.13
CA GLY A 27 -19.31 2.13 9.90
C GLY A 27 -17.96 2.29 9.21
N ALA A 28 -17.91 2.11 7.89
CA ALA A 28 -16.69 2.32 7.10
C ALA A 28 -16.19 3.78 7.14
N ILE A 29 -17.09 4.77 7.11
CA ILE A 29 -16.74 6.19 7.28
C ILE A 29 -16.21 6.46 8.68
N ALA A 30 -16.84 5.91 9.72
CA ALA A 30 -16.37 6.06 11.11
C ALA A 30 -14.93 5.53 11.24
N TYR A 31 -14.65 4.35 10.68
CA TYR A 31 -13.31 3.79 10.69
C TYR A 31 -12.30 4.59 9.87
N LEU A 32 -12.70 5.14 8.72
CA LEU A 32 -11.84 6.01 7.92
C LEU A 32 -11.48 7.29 8.68
N LYS A 33 -12.41 7.87 9.44
CA LYS A 33 -12.15 9.04 10.28
C LYS A 33 -11.20 8.72 11.43
N GLU A 34 -11.39 7.60 12.12
CA GLU A 34 -10.46 7.15 13.16
C GLU A 34 -9.06 6.89 12.59
N ALA A 35 -9.01 6.24 11.42
CA ALA A 35 -7.79 5.99 10.66
C ALA A 35 -7.04 7.29 10.34
N ILE A 36 -7.68 8.28 9.73
CA ILE A 36 -7.05 9.57 9.39
C ILE A 36 -6.51 10.29 10.64
N ARG A 37 -7.19 10.15 11.79
CA ARG A 37 -6.77 10.78 13.05
C ARG A 37 -5.60 10.06 13.75
N THR A 38 -5.50 8.75 13.58
CA THR A 38 -4.54 7.92 14.32
C THR A 38 -3.35 7.46 13.46
N TRP A 39 -3.46 7.56 12.13
CA TRP A 39 -2.48 6.98 11.22
C TRP A 39 -1.58 8.04 10.62
N THR A 40 -0.28 7.92 10.87
CA THR A 40 0.76 8.76 10.25
C THR A 40 1.04 8.35 8.79
N ARG A 41 0.80 7.09 8.40
CA ARG A 41 1.01 6.57 7.04
C ARG A 41 0.07 5.41 6.71
N VAL A 42 -0.68 5.54 5.62
CA VAL A 42 -1.69 4.58 5.14
C VAL A 42 -1.40 4.35 3.66
N ASP A 43 -1.27 3.09 3.24
CA ASP A 43 -1.03 2.70 1.84
C ASP A 43 -2.03 3.35 0.87
N SER A 44 -3.33 3.35 1.22
CA SER A 44 -4.36 4.15 0.56
C SER A 44 -5.65 4.17 1.40
N PRO A 45 -6.17 5.36 1.79
CA PRO A 45 -7.43 5.49 2.54
C PRO A 45 -8.64 4.93 1.77
N GLU A 46 -8.62 4.95 0.44
CA GLU A 46 -9.64 4.39 -0.44
C GLU A 46 -9.75 2.87 -0.32
N ALA A 47 -8.61 2.16 -0.39
CA ALA A 47 -8.57 0.70 -0.28
C ALA A 47 -9.10 0.22 1.08
N VAL A 48 -8.76 0.98 2.13
CA VAL A 48 -9.22 0.81 3.50
C VAL A 48 -10.75 0.94 3.54
N PHE A 49 -11.29 2.05 3.05
CA PHE A 49 -12.74 2.30 3.01
C PHE A 49 -13.51 1.20 2.27
N VAL A 50 -13.04 0.77 1.08
CA VAL A 50 -13.66 -0.30 0.29
C VAL A 50 -13.69 -1.61 1.07
N LYS A 51 -12.60 -1.94 1.79
CA LYS A 51 -12.49 -3.17 2.56
C LYS A 51 -13.44 -3.18 3.76
N ALA A 52 -13.59 -2.06 4.46
CA ALA A 52 -14.58 -1.94 5.53
C ALA A 52 -16.02 -2.01 5.00
N CYS A 53 -16.33 -1.36 3.88
CA CYS A 53 -17.65 -1.47 3.26
C CYS A 53 -18.00 -2.93 2.93
N LYS A 54 -17.05 -3.68 2.36
CA LYS A 54 -17.25 -5.10 2.00
C LYS A 54 -17.38 -6.03 3.20
N LYS A 55 -16.61 -5.81 4.27
CA LYS A 55 -16.59 -6.71 5.45
C LYS A 55 -17.60 -6.34 6.53
N GLY A 56 -18.12 -5.12 6.55
CA GLY A 56 -19.03 -4.62 7.60
C GLY A 56 -18.41 -4.54 8.99
N SER A 57 -17.10 -4.76 9.11
CA SER A 57 -16.38 -4.88 10.37
C SER A 57 -14.95 -4.38 10.22
N LYS A 58 -14.35 -3.91 11.32
CA LYS A 58 -12.96 -3.44 11.37
C LYS A 58 -12.02 -4.62 11.07
N PRO A 59 -11.23 -4.59 9.99
CA PRO A 59 -10.26 -5.64 9.70
C PRO A 59 -9.23 -5.80 10.83
N GLU A 60 -8.89 -7.02 11.22
CA GLU A 60 -8.02 -7.30 12.38
C GLU A 60 -6.58 -6.76 12.24
N ASN A 61 -6.16 -6.42 11.02
CA ASN A 61 -4.86 -5.77 10.72
C ASN A 61 -5.01 -4.28 10.35
N TRP A 62 -6.12 -3.65 10.73
CA TRP A 62 -6.43 -2.26 10.44
C TRP A 62 -5.70 -1.32 11.42
N GLY A 63 -4.72 -0.58 10.92
CA GLY A 63 -4.01 0.44 11.71
C GLY A 63 -2.86 -0.06 12.55
N LYS A 64 -2.41 -1.30 12.34
CA LYS A 64 -1.05 -1.64 12.75
C LYS A 64 -0.12 -0.93 11.76
N PRO A 65 0.73 0.02 12.18
CA PRO A 65 1.88 0.36 11.35
C PRO A 65 2.55 -0.96 10.99
N LYS A 66 2.82 -1.22 9.72
CA LYS A 66 3.75 -2.28 9.35
C LYS A 66 5.08 -1.88 10.00
N THR A 67 5.34 -2.37 11.20
CA THR A 67 6.46 -1.95 12.05
C THR A 67 7.80 -2.45 11.54
N SER A 68 7.83 -3.17 10.42
CA SER A 68 9.05 -3.41 9.68
C SER A 68 8.66 -3.83 8.27
N TYR A 69 9.13 -3.12 7.26
CA TYR A 69 9.15 -3.68 5.91
C TYR A 69 10.09 -4.89 5.94
N PRO A 70 9.73 -6.03 5.32
CA PRO A 70 10.64 -7.16 5.25
C PRO A 70 11.93 -6.65 4.57
N GLN A 71 13.06 -6.93 5.21
CA GLN A 71 14.36 -6.55 4.64
C GLN A 71 14.84 -7.70 3.76
N PRO A 72 15.34 -7.42 2.55
CA PRO A 72 15.92 -8.45 1.71
C PRO A 72 17.15 -9.04 2.42
N ASN A 73 17.28 -10.35 2.37
CA ASN A 73 18.50 -11.04 2.81
C ASN A 73 19.62 -10.89 1.75
N GLU A 74 20.83 -11.39 2.05
CA GLU A 74 21.98 -11.28 1.13
C GLU A 74 21.73 -11.94 -0.23
N GLU A 75 21.00 -13.05 -0.28
CA GLU A 75 20.67 -13.76 -1.52
C GLU A 75 19.71 -12.94 -2.39
N GLN A 76 18.69 -12.33 -1.78
CA GLN A 76 17.73 -11.47 -2.44
C GLN A 76 18.38 -10.18 -2.95
N LEU A 77 19.31 -9.60 -2.19
CA LEU A 77 20.13 -8.47 -2.67
C LEU A 77 21.02 -8.88 -3.84
N ALA A 78 21.58 -10.09 -3.83
CA ALA A 78 22.34 -10.62 -4.95
C ALA A 78 21.47 -10.79 -6.21
N GLN A 79 20.23 -11.27 -6.07
CA GLN A 79 19.27 -11.36 -7.17
C GLN A 79 18.96 -9.98 -7.78
N LEU A 80 18.71 -8.96 -6.95
CA LEU A 80 18.52 -7.59 -7.44
C LEU A 80 19.77 -7.05 -8.14
N SER A 81 20.96 -7.33 -7.62
CA SER A 81 22.22 -6.96 -8.26
C SER A 81 22.41 -7.64 -9.63
N ILE A 82 22.05 -8.92 -9.73
CA ILE A 82 22.05 -9.67 -11.00
C ILE A 82 21.03 -9.06 -11.96
N ALA A 83 19.79 -8.80 -11.51
CA ALA A 83 18.74 -8.19 -12.33
C ALA A 83 19.15 -6.79 -12.83
N ARG A 84 19.87 -6.01 -12.01
CA ARG A 84 20.44 -4.73 -12.40
C ARG A 84 21.51 -4.89 -13.48
N SER A 85 22.40 -5.87 -13.31
CA SER A 85 23.45 -6.18 -14.29
C SER A 85 22.86 -6.66 -15.62
N GLN A 86 21.74 -7.37 -15.58
CA GLN A 86 20.96 -7.82 -16.75
C GLN A 86 20.08 -6.71 -17.34
N ARG A 87 20.05 -5.51 -16.74
CA ARG A 87 19.19 -4.37 -17.13
C ARG A 87 17.69 -4.67 -17.04
N THR A 88 17.30 -5.67 -16.26
CA THR A 88 15.90 -5.96 -15.95
C THR A 88 15.34 -4.92 -14.98
N ILE A 89 16.19 -4.40 -14.09
CA ILE A 89 15.90 -3.26 -13.22
C ILE A 89 16.94 -2.16 -13.45
N LEU A 90 16.55 -0.91 -13.23
CA LEU A 90 17.42 0.27 -13.35
C LEU A 90 18.26 0.48 -12.08
N ASP A 91 17.60 0.48 -10.92
CA ASP A 91 18.26 0.68 -9.63
C ASP A 91 17.39 0.16 -8.47
N TYR A 92 17.96 0.10 -7.26
CA TYR A 92 17.22 -0.21 -6.05
C TYR A 92 17.81 0.55 -4.86
N TYR A 93 16.94 1.09 -4.01
CA TYR A 93 17.33 1.99 -2.92
C TYR A 93 16.36 1.91 -1.75
N GLN A 94 16.79 2.36 -0.57
CA GLN A 94 15.94 2.41 0.60
C GLN A 94 15.23 3.77 0.72
N HIS A 95 13.91 3.75 0.90
CA HIS A 95 13.09 4.92 1.17
C HIS A 95 12.22 4.66 2.39
N ASP A 96 12.38 5.47 3.44
CA ASP A 96 11.58 5.34 4.67
C ASP A 96 11.60 3.91 5.30
N GLY A 97 12.73 3.22 5.17
CA GLY A 97 12.93 1.86 5.68
C GLY A 97 12.45 0.74 4.75
N LEU A 98 11.81 1.07 3.62
CA LEU A 98 11.41 0.14 2.57
C LEU A 98 12.45 0.12 1.44
N TRP A 99 12.88 -1.07 1.03
CA TRP A 99 13.63 -1.24 -0.21
C TRP A 99 12.71 -1.16 -1.41
N MET A 100 12.96 -0.15 -2.24
CA MET A 100 12.28 0.13 -3.49
C MET A 100 13.18 -0.27 -4.66
N VAL A 101 12.57 -0.72 -5.75
CA VAL A 101 13.25 -1.14 -6.97
C VAL A 101 12.63 -0.42 -8.16
N GLU A 102 13.46 0.21 -8.97
CA GLU A 102 13.07 0.91 -10.18
C GLU A 102 13.23 0.01 -11.40
N THR A 103 12.15 -0.24 -12.13
CA THR A 103 12.12 -1.14 -13.30
C THR A 103 12.07 -0.37 -14.64
N GLY A 104 12.17 0.96 -14.59
CA GLY A 104 11.97 1.87 -15.73
C GLY A 104 10.51 2.09 -16.16
N LYS A 105 9.59 1.21 -15.74
CA LYS A 105 8.15 1.37 -15.94
C LYS A 105 7.43 1.80 -14.66
N ALA A 106 7.91 1.33 -13.52
CA ALA A 106 7.37 1.62 -12.19
C ALA A 106 8.46 1.49 -11.13
N VAL A 107 8.19 2.08 -9.97
CA VAL A 107 8.95 1.87 -8.73
C VAL A 107 8.11 0.95 -7.84
N LEU A 108 8.64 -0.23 -7.51
CA LEU A 108 7.95 -1.28 -6.78
C LEU A 108 8.70 -1.64 -5.51
N ALA A 109 8.06 -2.35 -4.57
CA ALA A 109 8.78 -2.93 -3.45
C ALA A 109 9.66 -4.10 -3.92
N TRP A 110 10.77 -4.34 -3.22
CA TRP A 110 11.74 -5.36 -3.64
C TRP A 110 11.17 -6.77 -3.77
N TRP A 111 10.25 -7.17 -2.89
CA TRP A 111 9.63 -8.50 -2.94
C TRP A 111 8.72 -8.66 -4.15
N GLU A 112 8.02 -7.60 -4.56
CA GLU A 112 7.17 -7.62 -5.76
C GLU A 112 8.01 -7.79 -7.02
N VAL A 113 9.23 -7.26 -7.03
CA VAL A 113 10.14 -7.46 -8.16
C VAL A 113 10.68 -8.88 -8.20
N LEU A 114 11.01 -9.49 -7.06
CA LEU A 114 11.47 -10.89 -7.06
C LEU A 114 10.37 -11.85 -7.53
N GLU A 115 9.11 -11.62 -7.15
CA GLU A 115 7.95 -12.38 -7.66
C GLU A 115 7.77 -12.25 -9.18
N LEU A 116 8.30 -11.19 -9.80
CA LEU A 116 8.29 -10.99 -11.25
C LEU A 116 9.53 -11.55 -11.97
N LEU A 117 10.56 -11.91 -11.22
CA LEU A 117 11.81 -12.46 -11.74
C LEU A 117 11.85 -14.00 -11.68
N GLU A 118 10.97 -14.63 -10.90
CA GLU A 118 10.68 -16.08 -10.91
C GLU A 118 9.83 -16.49 -12.13
#